data_AF-A0A840D3P4-F1
#
_entry.id   AF-A0A840D3P4-F1
#
_cell.length_a   1.000
_cell.length_b   1.000
_cell.length_c   1.000
_cell.angle_alpha   90.00
_cell.angle_beta   90.00
_cell.angle_gamma   90.00
#
_symmetry.space_group_name_H-M   'P 1'
#
loop_
_entity.id
_entity.type
_entity.pdbx_description
1 polymer ?
#
loop_
_entity_poly.entity_id
_entity_poly.type
_entity_poly.pdbx_seq_one_letter_code
_entity_poly.pdbx_strand_id
1 'polypeptide(L)'
;MRKIAAILLFSVCLAGCSDSDDNETPRSFNRILLTEVCNGASSYNIKRSEEYRYVGGRMMSRTVSQQFIAPGTEPVESTRVSFAYADDHNSVTLTDEVDTKRNYSLDADGYATECLYEAYKDRRLYTFSYTNGYLTQLTEKLLPAYGSGEGALFHTLDLAYSNGSLASIASSSFRDSPTTPTNQFRTICEAGTDKNVYAFPCLELLDTYPLTFHHEALFAGMLGKVSQHLIARSYPEQTIGKYSESTAYTYEFNAQKKPTTIRKRMTYTGGKEQDIYPNQRDIAITIE
;
A
#
# COMPACT_ATOMS: atom_id res chain seq x y z
N MET A 1 27.85 59.14 10.78
CA MET A 1 26.45 58.80 10.45
C MET A 1 26.41 57.42 9.80
N ARG A 2 26.02 56.38 10.54
CA ARG A 2 25.62 55.07 10.02
C ARG A 2 24.39 54.66 10.82
N LYS A 3 23.22 54.71 10.18
CA LYS A 3 21.94 54.32 10.78
C LYS A 3 21.83 52.80 10.63
N ILE A 4 21.78 52.08 11.75
CA ILE A 4 21.44 50.66 11.81
C ILE A 4 19.91 50.60 11.73
N ALA A 5 19.39 50.09 10.61
CA ALA A 5 17.97 49.82 10.45
C ALA A 5 17.66 48.45 11.07
N ALA A 6 17.02 48.45 12.24
CA ALA A 6 16.41 47.27 12.82
C ALA A 6 15.06 47.03 12.12
N ILE A 7 14.98 45.98 11.32
CA ILE A 7 13.71 45.53 10.72
C ILE A 7 13.03 44.62 11.75
N LEU A 8 12.00 45.15 12.41
CA LEU A 8 11.04 44.37 13.18
C LEU A 8 10.19 43.55 12.21
N LEU A 9 10.39 42.23 12.16
CA LEU A 9 9.45 41.30 11.53
C LEU A 9 8.24 41.14 12.45
N PHE A 10 7.14 41.79 12.09
CA PHE A 10 5.83 41.52 12.68
C PHE A 10 5.31 40.18 12.14
N SER A 11 5.42 39.13 12.94
CA SER A 11 4.70 37.88 12.71
C SER A 11 3.21 38.12 12.97
N VAL A 12 2.42 38.21 11.91
CA VAL A 12 0.95 38.19 12.01
C VAL A 12 0.53 36.73 12.16
N CYS A 13 0.25 36.31 13.39
CA CYS A 13 -0.45 35.06 13.67
C CYS A 13 -1.92 35.23 13.28
N LEU A 14 -2.30 34.74 12.10
CA LEU A 14 -3.70 34.43 11.82
C LEU A 14 -3.99 33.06 12.44
N ALA A 15 -4.47 33.08 13.68
CA ALA A 15 -5.15 31.93 14.27
C ALA A 15 -6.53 31.82 13.61
N GLY A 16 -6.60 31.06 12.52
CA GLY A 16 -7.84 30.50 12.02
C GLY A 16 -8.18 29.28 12.84
N CYS A 17 -9.13 29.42 13.77
CA CYS A 17 -9.79 28.28 14.40
C CYS A 17 -10.56 27.50 13.33
N SER A 18 -10.00 26.38 12.87
CA SER A 18 -10.80 25.26 12.37
C SER A 18 -10.60 24.10 13.33
N ASP A 19 -11.67 23.73 14.02
CA ASP A 19 -11.80 22.43 14.68
C ASP A 19 -11.67 21.36 13.59
N SER A 20 -10.48 20.82 13.44
CA SER A 20 -10.22 19.59 12.72
C SER A 20 -9.11 18.87 13.48
N ASP A 21 -9.50 17.92 14.32
CA ASP A 21 -8.63 16.95 15.01
C ASP A 21 -7.93 15.98 14.02
N ASP A 22 -7.68 16.41 12.77
CA ASP A 22 -6.87 15.71 11.78
C ASP A 22 -5.39 16.08 11.99
N ASN A 23 -4.88 15.79 13.19
CA ASN A 23 -3.44 15.69 13.37
C ASN A 23 -2.97 14.36 12.76
N GLU A 24 -2.88 14.29 11.43
CA GLU A 24 -1.99 13.32 10.79
C GLU A 24 -0.58 13.64 11.30
N THR A 25 -0.13 12.93 12.33
CA THR A 25 1.23 13.07 12.83
C THR A 25 2.18 12.78 11.69
N PRO A 26 3.08 13.71 11.32
CA PRO A 26 4.10 13.44 10.31
C PRO A 26 4.83 12.15 10.67
N ARG A 27 5.12 11.31 9.68
CA ARG A 27 5.85 10.05 9.90
C ARG A 27 7.19 10.36 10.56
N SER A 28 7.25 10.19 11.87
CA SER A 28 8.41 10.49 12.69
C SER A 28 9.38 9.30 12.79
N PHE A 29 9.20 8.30 11.93
CA PHE A 29 10.00 7.09 11.85
C PHE A 29 10.84 7.11 10.56
N ASN A 30 12.02 6.52 10.63
CA ASN A 30 12.93 6.36 9.51
C ASN A 30 12.91 4.93 8.94
N ARG A 31 12.30 3.97 9.65
CA ARG A 31 12.23 2.58 9.19
C ARG A 31 10.95 1.88 9.64
N ILE A 32 10.38 1.11 8.72
CA ILE A 32 9.44 0.03 9.03
C ILE A 32 10.08 -1.27 8.57
N LEU A 33 10.15 -2.27 9.43
CA LEU A 33 10.57 -3.63 9.09
C LEU A 33 9.44 -4.60 9.41
N LEU A 34 9.00 -5.33 8.39
CA LEU A 34 8.05 -6.42 8.52
C LEU A 34 8.81 -7.74 8.41
N THR A 35 8.60 -8.68 9.34
CA THR A 35 9.20 -10.01 9.24
C THR A 35 8.17 -11.10 9.49
N GLU A 36 8.17 -12.13 8.66
CA GLU A 36 7.30 -13.29 8.81
C GLU A 36 8.06 -14.59 8.51
N VAL A 37 7.55 -15.70 9.05
CA VAL A 37 7.96 -17.04 8.66
C VAL A 37 6.86 -17.64 7.79
N CYS A 38 7.17 -17.83 6.51
CA CYS A 38 6.29 -18.47 5.55
C CYS A 38 6.39 -19.99 5.72
N ASN A 39 5.44 -20.56 6.44
CA ASN A 39 5.26 -22.01 6.55
C ASN A 39 4.53 -22.50 5.29
N GLY A 40 5.30 -22.82 4.25
CA GLY A 40 4.77 -23.37 3.01
C GLY A 40 4.54 -24.89 3.08
N ALA A 41 3.91 -25.46 2.05
CA ALA A 41 3.81 -26.91 1.88
C ALA A 41 5.15 -27.59 1.51
N SER A 42 6.22 -26.82 1.32
CA SER A 42 7.58 -27.31 1.09
C SER A 42 8.20 -27.86 2.37
N SER A 43 9.26 -28.68 2.23
CA SER A 43 10.01 -29.24 3.37
C SER A 43 10.79 -28.22 4.21
N TYR A 44 10.81 -26.94 3.81
CA TYR A 44 11.55 -25.87 4.47
C TYR A 44 10.68 -24.62 4.61
N ASN A 45 10.79 -23.97 5.77
CA ASN A 45 10.18 -22.66 6.03
C ASN A 45 11.07 -21.55 5.47
N ILE A 46 10.47 -20.44 5.07
CA ILE A 46 11.19 -19.26 4.57
C ILE A 46 10.98 -18.12 5.57
N LYS A 47 12.06 -17.55 6.08
CA LYS A 47 12.01 -16.25 6.76
C LYS A 47 12.00 -15.16 5.69
N ARG A 48 10.94 -14.36 5.65
CA ARG A 48 10.80 -13.20 4.78
C ARG A 48 10.89 -11.93 5.61
N SER A 49 11.63 -10.94 5.11
CA SER A 49 11.72 -9.61 5.70
C SER A 49 11.45 -8.55 4.64
N GLU A 50 10.71 -7.50 4.98
CA GLU A 50 10.49 -6.34 4.13
C GLU A 50 10.84 -5.07 4.90
N GLU A 51 11.88 -4.39 4.44
CA GLU A 51 12.36 -3.15 5.03
C GLU A 51 11.95 -1.96 4.16
N TYR A 52 11.34 -0.96 4.78
CA TYR A 52 10.92 0.30 4.19
C TYR A 52 11.72 1.41 4.88
N ARG A 53 12.56 2.14 4.14
CA ARG A 53 13.39 3.23 4.69
C ARG A 53 12.85 4.59 4.29
N TYR A 54 12.87 5.52 5.23
CA TYR A 54 12.36 6.87 5.09
C TYR A 54 13.42 7.90 5.48
N VAL A 55 13.44 9.03 4.77
CA VAL A 55 14.28 10.19 5.07
C VAL A 55 13.39 11.43 4.99
N GLY A 56 13.30 12.21 6.08
CA GLY A 56 12.45 13.40 6.12
C GLY A 56 10.97 13.11 5.83
N GLY A 57 10.47 11.93 6.25
CA GLY A 57 9.09 11.49 6.01
C GLY A 57 8.85 10.88 4.62
N ARG A 58 9.81 10.93 3.70
CA ARG A 58 9.69 10.36 2.34
C ARG A 58 10.32 8.99 2.26
N MET A 59 9.65 8.04 1.62
CA MET A 59 10.20 6.71 1.41
C MET A 59 11.33 6.75 0.39
N MET A 60 12.49 6.18 0.71
CA MET A 60 13.67 6.16 -0.16
C MET A 60 13.93 4.79 -0.78
N SER A 61 13.48 3.73 -0.12
CA SER A 61 13.64 2.37 -0.64
C SER A 61 12.77 1.35 0.05
N ARG A 62 12.47 0.28 -0.67
CA ARG A 62 12.03 -1.01 -0.12
C ARG A 62 13.08 -2.07 -0.39
N THR A 63 13.38 -2.91 0.58
CA THR A 63 14.21 -4.11 0.40
C THR A 63 13.43 -5.31 0.90
N VAL A 64 13.25 -6.32 0.04
CA VAL A 64 12.64 -7.59 0.41
C VAL A 64 13.75 -8.63 0.49
N SER A 65 13.80 -9.40 1.58
CA SER A 65 14.80 -10.43 1.81
C SER A 65 14.15 -11.76 2.14
N GLN A 66 14.69 -12.85 1.62
CA GLN A 66 14.23 -14.21 1.86
C GLN A 66 15.40 -15.11 2.27
N GLN A 67 15.15 -15.97 3.26
CA GLN A 67 16.13 -16.92 3.78
C GLN A 67 15.46 -18.25 4.10
N PHE A 68 16.02 -19.36 3.62
CA PHE A 68 15.59 -20.70 4.01
C PHE A 68 15.99 -21.01 5.45
N ILE A 69 15.05 -21.53 6.24
CA ILE A 69 15.29 -22.03 7.58
C ILE A 69 15.63 -23.53 7.46
N ALA A 70 16.90 -23.84 7.18
CA ALA A 70 17.41 -25.21 7.15
C ALA A 70 18.84 -25.29 7.72
N PRO A 71 19.30 -26.46 8.20
CA PRO A 71 20.67 -26.61 8.67
C PRO A 71 21.68 -26.32 7.53
N GLY A 72 22.60 -25.37 7.76
CA GLY A 72 23.67 -25.04 6.81
C GLY A 72 23.29 -24.10 5.66
N THR A 73 22.18 -23.36 5.76
CA THR A 73 21.77 -22.40 4.70
C THR A 73 22.49 -21.05 4.77
N GLU A 74 23.02 -20.63 3.61
CA GLU A 74 23.55 -19.32 3.18
C GLU A 74 23.13 -19.17 1.69
N PRO A 75 22.97 -17.99 1.05
CA PRO A 75 22.86 -16.62 1.53
C PRO A 75 21.39 -16.10 1.52
N VAL A 76 21.19 -14.87 1.98
CA VAL A 76 19.91 -14.14 1.86
C VAL A 76 19.75 -13.66 0.42
N GLU A 77 18.66 -14.03 -0.25
CA GLU A 77 18.27 -13.37 -1.49
C GLU A 77 17.56 -12.06 -1.14
N SER A 78 17.99 -10.97 -1.75
CA SER A 78 17.38 -9.66 -1.53
C SER A 78 17.11 -8.97 -2.85
N THR A 79 15.95 -8.32 -2.94
CA THR A 79 15.63 -7.39 -4.02
C THR A 79 15.35 -6.01 -3.45
N ARG A 80 15.82 -4.97 -4.13
CA ARG A 80 15.65 -3.58 -3.73
C ARG A 80 14.92 -2.77 -4.79
N VAL A 81 14.02 -1.91 -4.33
CA VAL A 81 13.43 -0.83 -5.11
C VAL A 81 13.90 0.49 -4.50
N SER A 82 14.46 1.38 -5.33
CA SER A 82 14.92 2.70 -4.92
C SER A 82 14.02 3.80 -5.48
N PHE A 83 13.90 4.90 -4.74
CA PHE A 83 13.07 6.06 -5.11
C PHE A 83 13.97 7.23 -5.53
N ALA A 84 13.63 7.87 -6.64
CA ALA A 84 14.21 9.13 -7.09
C ALA A 84 13.10 10.18 -7.22
N TYR A 85 13.09 11.16 -6.32
CA TYR A 85 12.14 12.28 -6.36
C TYR A 85 12.69 13.37 -7.28
N ALA A 86 11.84 13.96 -8.11
CA ALA A 86 12.20 15.14 -8.87
C ALA A 86 12.38 16.36 -7.95
N ASP A 87 13.22 17.30 -8.38
CA ASP A 87 13.52 18.54 -7.64
C ASP A 87 12.28 19.42 -7.49
N ASP A 88 11.38 19.40 -8.47
CA ASP A 88 10.10 20.12 -8.43
C ASP A 88 9.03 19.40 -7.60
N HIS A 89 9.34 18.20 -7.11
CA HIS A 89 8.48 17.33 -6.30
C HIS A 89 7.18 16.88 -6.99
N ASN A 90 7.04 17.08 -8.30
CA ASN A 90 5.85 16.69 -9.06
C ASN A 90 5.93 15.26 -9.60
N SER A 91 7.06 14.56 -9.40
CA SER A 91 7.18 13.18 -9.84
C SER A 91 8.17 12.38 -9.01
N VAL A 92 8.00 11.06 -9.06
CA VAL A 92 8.89 10.08 -8.41
C VAL A 92 9.08 8.89 -9.33
N THR A 93 10.33 8.51 -9.57
CA THR A 93 10.69 7.28 -10.28
C THR A 93 11.12 6.22 -9.28
N LEU A 94 10.46 5.07 -9.32
CA LEU A 94 10.89 3.85 -8.63
C LEU A 94 11.61 2.95 -9.63
N THR A 95 12.77 2.41 -9.21
CA THR A 95 13.58 1.51 -10.04
C THR A 95 14.00 0.28 -9.23
N ASP A 96 13.77 -0.91 -9.78
CA ASP A 96 14.26 -2.16 -9.20
C ASP A 96 15.63 -2.57 -9.78
N GLU A 97 16.17 -3.70 -9.31
CA GLU A 97 17.50 -4.18 -9.70
C GLU A 97 17.62 -4.66 -11.15
N VAL A 98 16.49 -4.87 -11.84
CA VAL A 98 16.44 -5.29 -13.25
C VAL A 98 15.95 -4.17 -14.18
N ASP A 99 16.01 -2.92 -13.71
CA ASP A 99 15.61 -1.69 -14.42
C ASP A 99 14.11 -1.61 -14.77
N THR A 100 13.25 -2.32 -14.03
CA THR A 100 11.80 -2.05 -14.08
C THR A 100 11.54 -0.69 -13.48
N LYS A 101 10.83 0.18 -14.21
CA LYS A 101 10.53 1.55 -13.79
C LYS A 101 9.06 1.75 -13.53
N ARG A 102 8.78 2.53 -12.50
CA ARG A 102 7.44 3.05 -12.16
C ARG A 102 7.58 4.54 -11.96
N ASN A 103 7.12 5.31 -12.96
CA ASN A 103 7.19 6.76 -12.95
C ASN A 103 5.85 7.32 -12.53
N TYR A 104 5.78 7.84 -11.31
CA TYR A 104 4.58 8.45 -10.75
C TYR A 104 4.59 9.97 -10.99
N SER A 105 3.49 10.49 -11.51
CA SER A 105 3.20 11.93 -11.54
C SER A 105 2.37 12.28 -10.31
N LEU A 106 2.77 13.28 -9.54
CA LEU A 106 2.13 13.69 -8.30
C LEU A 106 1.33 14.99 -8.48
N ASP A 107 0.24 15.14 -7.73
CA ASP A 107 -0.46 16.41 -7.57
C ASP A 107 0.19 17.29 -6.49
N ALA A 108 -0.42 18.44 -6.21
CA ALA A 108 0.07 19.41 -5.23
C ALA A 108 0.06 18.89 -3.78
N ASP A 109 -0.77 17.89 -3.46
CA ASP A 109 -0.84 17.25 -2.15
C ASP A 109 0.15 16.08 -2.04
N GLY A 110 0.85 15.76 -3.14
CA GLY A 110 1.82 14.67 -3.22
C GLY A 110 1.20 13.31 -3.53
N TYR A 111 -0.08 13.27 -3.95
CA TYR A 111 -0.75 12.03 -4.36
C TYR A 111 -0.53 11.76 -5.84
N ALA A 112 -0.33 10.50 -6.19
CA ALA A 112 -0.09 10.09 -7.56
C ALA A 112 -1.36 10.25 -8.40
N THR A 113 -1.29 10.97 -9.52
CA THR A 113 -2.41 11.05 -10.49
C THR A 113 -2.27 9.99 -11.57
N GLU A 114 -1.04 9.62 -11.89
CA GLU A 114 -0.70 8.63 -12.91
C GLU A 114 0.57 7.87 -12.53
N CYS A 115 0.70 6.63 -13.00
CA CYS A 115 1.95 5.87 -12.99
C CYS A 115 2.17 5.19 -14.34
N LEU A 116 3.30 5.47 -14.98
CA LEU A 116 3.80 4.69 -16.11
C LEU A 116 4.71 3.58 -15.60
N TYR A 117 4.28 2.33 -15.73
CA TYR A 117 5.07 1.14 -15.44
C TYR A 117 5.73 0.62 -16.73
N GLU A 118 7.03 0.34 -16.64
CA GLU A 118 7.82 -0.16 -17.76
C GLU A 118 8.76 -1.27 -17.27
N ALA A 119 8.46 -2.50 -17.69
CA ALA A 119 9.36 -3.66 -17.64
C ALA A 119 9.64 -4.13 -19.07
N TYR A 120 10.57 -5.06 -19.26
CA TYR A 120 10.93 -5.55 -20.59
C TYR A 120 9.69 -6.00 -21.41
N LYS A 121 9.33 -5.20 -22.42
CA LYS A 121 8.15 -5.34 -23.29
C LYS A 121 6.78 -5.31 -22.59
N ASP A 122 6.71 -5.06 -21.28
CA ASP A 122 5.46 -4.89 -20.54
C ASP A 122 5.34 -3.42 -20.10
N ARG A 123 4.35 -2.73 -20.66
CA ARG A 123 4.10 -1.31 -20.41
C ARG A 123 2.66 -1.13 -19.98
N ARG A 124 2.46 -0.44 -18.87
CA ARG A 124 1.15 -0.25 -18.27
C ARG A 124 0.99 1.18 -17.81
N LEU A 125 -0.19 1.73 -18.04
CA LEU A 125 -0.56 3.05 -17.53
C LEU A 125 -1.58 2.87 -16.43
N TYR A 126 -1.27 3.42 -15.26
CA TYR A 126 -2.19 3.45 -14.13
C TYR A 126 -2.65 4.88 -13.89
N THR A 127 -3.94 5.07 -13.66
CA THR A 127 -4.50 6.38 -13.26
C THR A 127 -5.22 6.24 -11.93
N PHE A 128 -5.11 7.25 -11.08
CA PHE A 128 -5.67 7.23 -9.74
C PHE A 128 -6.64 8.39 -9.56
N SER A 129 -7.73 8.16 -8.85
CA SER A 129 -8.73 9.19 -8.53
C SER A 129 -9.04 9.16 -7.04
N TYR A 130 -9.32 10.33 -6.48
CA TYR A 130 -9.43 10.52 -5.05
C TYR A 130 -10.73 11.25 -4.68
N THR A 131 -11.24 10.95 -3.49
CA THR A 131 -12.28 11.74 -2.83
C THR A 131 -11.82 12.05 -1.41
N ASN A 132 -11.72 13.34 -1.06
CA ASN A 132 -11.26 13.79 0.25
C ASN A 132 -9.88 13.23 0.66
N GLY A 133 -8.99 13.04 -0.32
CA GLY A 133 -7.66 12.47 -0.13
C GLY A 133 -7.61 10.93 -0.06
N TYR A 134 -8.74 10.23 -0.07
CA TYR A 134 -8.77 8.76 -0.14
C TYR A 134 -8.79 8.30 -1.60
N LEU A 135 -7.96 7.32 -1.96
CA LEU A 135 -7.98 6.69 -3.29
C LEU A 135 -9.34 6.00 -3.47
N THR A 136 -10.13 6.41 -4.47
CA THR A 136 -11.45 5.82 -4.76
C THR A 136 -11.46 4.98 -6.02
N GLN A 137 -10.54 5.23 -6.96
CA GLN A 137 -10.43 4.43 -8.17
C GLN A 137 -8.98 4.34 -8.65
N LEU A 138 -8.60 3.16 -9.12
CA LEU A 138 -7.39 2.88 -9.88
C LEU A 138 -7.79 2.22 -11.20
N THR A 139 -7.36 2.77 -12.33
CA THR A 139 -7.51 2.12 -13.65
C THR A 139 -6.17 1.66 -14.18
N GLU A 140 -6.13 0.51 -14.83
CA GLU A 140 -4.96 -0.03 -15.52
C GLU A 140 -5.26 -0.17 -17.00
N LYS A 141 -4.39 0.40 -17.83
CA LYS A 141 -4.35 0.18 -19.28
C LYS A 141 -3.09 -0.56 -19.68
N LEU A 142 -3.25 -1.57 -20.54
CA LEU A 142 -2.13 -2.21 -21.21
C LEU A 142 -1.70 -1.36 -22.41
N LEU A 143 -0.45 -0.93 -22.43
CA LEU A 143 0.12 -0.16 -23.52
C LEU A 143 0.81 -1.09 -24.53
N PRO A 144 0.93 -0.67 -25.81
CA PRO A 144 1.78 -1.37 -26.76
C PRO A 144 3.22 -1.47 -26.26
N ALA A 145 3.84 -2.64 -26.46
CA ALA A 145 5.24 -2.88 -26.11
C ALA A 145 6.21 -1.87 -26.76
N TYR A 146 5.84 -1.34 -27.93
CA TYR A 146 6.60 -0.33 -28.68
C TYR A 146 5.66 0.75 -29.24
N GLY A 147 6.15 1.99 -29.30
CA GLY A 147 5.46 3.12 -29.92
C GLY A 147 4.44 3.83 -29.02
N SER A 148 3.73 4.80 -29.61
CA SER A 148 2.65 5.58 -29.00
C SER A 148 1.30 5.01 -29.40
N GLY A 149 0.55 4.47 -28.43
CA GLY A 149 -0.85 4.06 -28.61
C GLY A 149 -1.63 4.29 -27.32
N GLU A 150 -2.94 4.48 -27.43
CA GLU A 150 -3.79 4.95 -26.31
C GLU A 150 -4.02 3.92 -25.19
N GLY A 151 -3.52 2.69 -25.37
CA GLY A 151 -3.68 1.58 -24.43
C GLY A 151 -5.10 1.02 -24.38
N ALA A 152 -5.24 -0.24 -24.00
CA ALA A 152 -6.53 -0.87 -23.79
C ALA A 152 -6.81 -0.94 -22.28
N LEU A 153 -8.00 -0.49 -21.85
CA LEU A 153 -8.46 -0.68 -20.47
C LEU A 153 -8.46 -2.17 -20.16
N PHE A 154 -7.80 -2.54 -19.06
CA PHE A 154 -7.63 -3.93 -18.66
C PHE A 154 -8.20 -4.22 -17.29
N HIS A 155 -8.04 -3.29 -16.35
CA HIS A 155 -8.53 -3.46 -15.00
C HIS A 155 -9.01 -2.14 -14.39
N THR A 156 -10.03 -2.22 -13.55
CA THR A 156 -10.46 -1.13 -12.67
C THR A 156 -10.61 -1.68 -11.27
N LEU A 157 -10.10 -0.92 -10.30
CA LEU A 157 -10.28 -1.16 -8.88
C LEU A 157 -11.00 0.04 -8.27
N ASP A 158 -12.15 -0.18 -7.67
CA ASP A 158 -12.92 0.85 -6.96
C ASP A 158 -12.84 0.60 -5.45
N LEU A 159 -12.53 1.65 -4.69
CA LEU A 159 -12.42 1.61 -3.25
C LEU A 159 -13.52 2.50 -2.64
N ALA A 160 -14.30 1.93 -1.73
CA ALA A 160 -15.33 2.66 -1.00
C ALA A 160 -14.93 2.79 0.47
N TYR A 161 -15.25 3.94 1.06
CA TYR A 161 -14.95 4.26 2.45
C TYR A 161 -16.24 4.63 3.20
N SER A 162 -16.29 4.27 4.48
CA SER A 162 -17.35 4.66 5.41
C SER A 162 -16.70 5.31 6.62
N ASN A 163 -17.04 6.57 6.89
CA ASN A 163 -16.46 7.37 7.98
C ASN A 163 -14.92 7.33 7.99
N GLY A 164 -14.29 7.48 6.83
CA GLY A 164 -12.82 7.48 6.67
C GLY A 164 -12.14 6.12 6.75
N SER A 165 -12.88 5.03 6.98
CA SER A 165 -12.35 3.66 6.98
C SER A 165 -12.71 2.91 5.70
N LEU A 166 -11.81 2.09 5.18
CA LEU A 166 -12.06 1.27 3.99
C LEU A 166 -13.22 0.30 4.26
N ALA A 167 -14.23 0.33 3.39
CA ALA A 167 -15.48 -0.41 3.54
C ALA A 167 -15.66 -1.49 2.46
N SER A 168 -15.19 -1.26 1.23
CA SER A 168 -15.15 -2.31 0.21
C SER A 168 -14.13 -2.05 -0.86
N ILE A 169 -13.70 -3.12 -1.50
CA ILE A 169 -12.84 -3.14 -2.67
C ILE A 169 -13.61 -3.85 -3.78
N ALA A 170 -13.82 -3.22 -4.93
CA ALA A 170 -14.41 -3.84 -6.10
C ALA A 170 -13.39 -3.91 -7.23
N SER A 171 -13.14 -5.10 -7.75
CA SER A 171 -12.16 -5.40 -8.79
C SER A 171 -12.88 -5.86 -10.05
N SER A 172 -12.60 -5.19 -11.17
CA SER A 172 -13.21 -5.46 -12.47
C SER A 172 -12.14 -5.66 -13.55
N SER A 173 -12.19 -6.76 -14.29
CA SER A 173 -11.30 -7.04 -15.44
C SER A 173 -12.03 -6.91 -16.77
N PHE A 174 -11.36 -6.42 -17.82
CA PHE A 174 -11.95 -6.06 -19.11
C PHE A 174 -11.33 -6.81 -20.32
N ARG A 175 -10.79 -8.02 -20.11
CA ARG A 175 -9.97 -8.77 -21.09
C ARG A 175 -10.54 -8.81 -22.53
N ASP A 176 -11.86 -8.88 -22.68
CA ASP A 176 -12.51 -9.06 -23.98
C ASP A 176 -13.23 -7.79 -24.50
N SER A 177 -13.45 -6.79 -23.63
CA SER A 177 -14.14 -5.54 -23.99
C SER A 177 -13.86 -4.44 -22.97
N PRO A 178 -13.53 -3.20 -23.40
CA PRO A 178 -13.25 -2.08 -22.50
C PRO A 178 -14.50 -1.50 -21.82
N THR A 179 -15.70 -1.92 -22.21
CA THR A 179 -16.96 -1.41 -21.63
C THR A 179 -17.71 -2.45 -20.80
N THR A 180 -17.37 -3.74 -20.97
CA THR A 180 -18.08 -4.84 -20.32
C THR A 180 -17.07 -5.69 -19.54
N PRO A 181 -17.09 -5.61 -18.21
CA PRO A 181 -16.16 -6.38 -17.39
C PRO A 181 -16.48 -7.88 -17.45
N THR A 182 -15.44 -8.70 -17.56
CA THR A 182 -15.51 -10.16 -17.65
C THR A 182 -15.46 -10.85 -16.29
N ASN A 183 -14.92 -10.16 -15.27
CA ASN A 183 -14.92 -10.62 -13.89
C ASN A 183 -15.15 -9.40 -12.98
N GLN A 184 -16.13 -9.49 -12.08
CA GLN A 184 -16.38 -8.51 -11.03
C GLN A 184 -16.36 -9.22 -9.68
N PHE A 185 -15.45 -8.80 -8.82
CA PHE A 185 -15.35 -9.29 -7.45
C PHE A 185 -15.44 -8.12 -6.51
N ARG A 186 -16.27 -8.22 -5.46
CA ARG A 186 -16.26 -7.25 -4.37
C ARG A 186 -15.83 -7.96 -3.10
N THR A 187 -14.90 -7.34 -2.39
CA THR A 187 -14.51 -7.68 -1.02
C THR A 187 -15.08 -6.61 -0.09
N ILE A 188 -15.82 -7.03 0.92
CA ILE A 188 -16.27 -6.17 2.02
C ILE A 188 -15.16 -6.12 3.07
N CYS A 189 -14.92 -4.93 3.62
CA CYS A 189 -13.94 -4.68 4.67
C CYS A 189 -14.65 -4.12 5.91
N GLU A 190 -14.38 -4.71 7.07
CA GLU A 190 -14.88 -4.23 8.35
C GLU A 190 -13.73 -3.61 9.16
N ALA A 191 -13.87 -2.33 9.47
CA ALA A 191 -12.95 -1.63 10.35
C ALA A 191 -13.07 -2.13 11.80
N GLY A 192 -11.94 -2.26 12.48
CA GLY A 192 -11.87 -2.46 13.93
C GLY A 192 -12.01 -1.16 14.70
N THR A 193 -11.75 -1.22 16.01
CA THR A 193 -11.80 -0.05 16.91
C THR A 193 -10.49 0.72 17.00
N ASP A 194 -9.37 0.10 16.61
CA ASP A 194 -8.04 0.71 16.74
C ASP A 194 -7.78 1.69 15.59
N LYS A 195 -7.37 2.92 15.94
CA LYS A 195 -6.95 3.95 14.98
C LYS A 195 -5.62 3.56 14.31
N ASN A 196 -5.52 3.81 13.02
CA ASN A 196 -4.34 3.55 12.20
C ASN A 196 -3.34 4.72 12.22
N VAL A 197 -2.83 5.05 13.41
CA VAL A 197 -1.96 6.22 13.63
C VAL A 197 -0.63 6.13 12.86
N TYR A 198 -0.16 4.92 12.56
CA TYR A 198 1.10 4.69 11.84
C TYR A 198 0.95 4.63 10.32
N ALA A 199 -0.25 4.92 9.81
CA ALA A 199 -0.57 4.95 8.40
C ALA A 199 -0.22 3.65 7.64
N PHE A 200 -0.50 2.48 8.23
CA PHE A 200 -0.25 1.19 7.59
C PHE A 200 -1.27 0.92 6.47
N PRO A 201 -0.83 0.54 5.26
CA PRO A 201 -1.73 -0.03 4.27
C PRO A 201 -2.39 -1.31 4.80
N CYS A 202 -3.66 -1.51 4.48
CA CYS A 202 -4.35 -2.77 4.78
C CYS A 202 -3.69 -3.91 3.99
N LEU A 203 -3.48 -5.07 4.63
CA LEU A 203 -2.92 -6.26 3.95
C LEU A 203 -3.79 -6.71 2.76
N GLU A 204 -5.11 -6.53 2.83
CA GLU A 204 -6.02 -6.83 1.71
C GLU A 204 -5.67 -6.01 0.46
N LEU A 205 -5.33 -4.73 0.62
CA LEU A 205 -4.92 -3.87 -0.50
C LEU A 205 -3.57 -4.30 -1.09
N LEU A 206 -2.65 -4.77 -0.25
CA LEU A 206 -1.36 -5.29 -0.72
C LEU A 206 -1.54 -6.59 -1.52
N ASP A 207 -2.52 -7.42 -1.18
CA ASP A 207 -2.78 -8.69 -1.87
C ASP A 207 -3.73 -8.51 -3.09
N THR A 208 -4.28 -7.32 -3.33
CA THR A 208 -5.27 -7.06 -4.39
C THR A 208 -4.63 -6.53 -5.67
N TYR A 209 -4.86 -7.19 -6.79
CA TYR A 209 -4.47 -6.70 -8.12
C TYR A 209 -5.34 -5.49 -8.53
N PRO A 210 -4.76 -4.43 -9.16
CA PRO A 210 -3.36 -4.24 -9.52
C PRO A 210 -2.53 -3.49 -8.46
N LEU A 211 -3.07 -3.20 -7.27
CA LEU A 211 -2.32 -2.57 -6.17
C LEU A 211 -1.08 -3.38 -5.75
N THR A 212 -1.02 -4.66 -6.09
CA THR A 212 0.19 -5.50 -6.04
C THR A 212 1.42 -4.88 -6.72
N PHE A 213 1.26 -4.02 -7.74
CA PHE A 213 2.37 -3.31 -8.40
C PHE A 213 2.81 -2.02 -7.67
N HIS A 214 2.04 -1.62 -6.66
CA HIS A 214 2.11 -0.31 -6.01
C HIS A 214 2.34 -0.39 -4.49
N HIS A 215 2.90 -1.51 -3.99
CA HIS A 215 3.23 -1.69 -2.56
C HIS A 215 4.05 -0.53 -2.02
N GLU A 216 5.09 -0.16 -2.75
CA GLU A 216 5.98 0.92 -2.39
C GLU A 216 5.25 2.27 -2.34
N ALA A 217 4.32 2.54 -3.27
CA ALA A 217 3.56 3.78 -3.30
C ALA A 217 2.51 3.86 -2.17
N LEU A 218 1.88 2.73 -1.82
CA LEU A 218 1.00 2.61 -0.64
C LEU A 218 1.77 2.91 0.64
N PHE A 219 2.91 2.25 0.85
CA PHE A 219 3.76 2.52 2.01
C PHE A 219 4.37 3.90 1.97
N ALA A 220 4.62 4.52 0.82
CA ALA A 220 5.10 5.90 0.74
C ALA A 220 4.01 6.95 1.03
N GLY A 221 2.72 6.55 1.08
CA GLY A 221 1.60 7.49 1.21
C GLY A 221 1.27 8.24 -0.09
N MET A 222 1.83 7.82 -1.22
CA MET A 222 1.59 8.44 -2.54
C MET A 222 0.22 8.07 -3.10
N LEU A 223 -0.41 6.99 -2.61
CA LEU A 223 -1.74 6.56 -3.04
C LEU A 223 -2.87 7.06 -2.11
N GLY A 224 -2.73 8.26 -1.57
CA GLY A 224 -3.73 8.89 -0.73
C GLY A 224 -3.67 8.47 0.74
N LYS A 225 -4.64 8.98 1.51
CA LYS A 225 -4.86 8.66 2.91
C LYS A 225 -5.17 7.16 3.08
N VAL A 226 -4.65 6.58 4.16
CA VAL A 226 -5.00 5.21 4.56
C VAL A 226 -6.32 5.17 5.32
N SER A 227 -6.92 3.98 5.44
CA SER A 227 -8.08 3.75 6.32
C SER A 227 -7.79 4.28 7.74
N GLN A 228 -8.69 5.12 8.28
CA GLN A 228 -8.53 5.73 9.61
C GLN A 228 -8.43 4.70 10.74
N HIS A 229 -9.13 3.58 10.59
CA HIS A 229 -9.07 2.46 11.52
C HIS A 229 -8.43 1.25 10.83
N LEU A 230 -7.74 0.44 11.63
CA LEU A 230 -7.19 -0.83 11.18
C LEU A 230 -8.32 -1.78 10.81
N ILE A 231 -8.21 -2.43 9.65
CA ILE A 231 -9.22 -3.38 9.18
C ILE A 231 -9.12 -4.64 10.04
N ALA A 232 -10.25 -5.06 10.61
CA ALA A 232 -10.35 -6.24 11.47
C ALA A 232 -10.84 -7.47 10.71
N ARG A 233 -11.57 -7.28 9.61
CA ARG A 233 -12.06 -8.39 8.78
C ARG A 233 -12.21 -7.99 7.31
N SER A 234 -12.02 -8.94 6.40
CA SER A 234 -12.45 -8.87 5.01
C SER A 234 -13.16 -10.15 4.59
N TYR A 235 -14.09 -10.06 3.64
CA TYR A 235 -14.74 -11.23 3.04
C TYR A 235 -15.36 -10.89 1.68
N PRO A 236 -15.46 -11.84 0.74
CA PRO A 236 -16.15 -11.63 -0.52
C PRO A 236 -17.63 -11.29 -0.31
N GLU A 237 -18.15 -10.29 -1.04
CA GLU A 237 -19.57 -9.99 -1.10
C GLU A 237 -20.29 -11.21 -1.69
N GLN A 238 -21.13 -11.84 -0.88
CA GLN A 238 -21.82 -13.08 -1.25
C GLN A 238 -22.74 -12.84 -2.44
N THR A 239 -22.30 -13.22 -3.63
CA THR A 239 -23.12 -13.09 -4.84
C THR A 239 -23.60 -14.44 -5.37
N ILE A 240 -22.88 -15.56 -5.21
CA ILE A 240 -23.37 -16.90 -5.61
C ILE A 240 -22.76 -18.05 -4.76
N GLY A 241 -23.62 -18.80 -4.06
CA GLY A 241 -23.53 -20.25 -3.82
C GLY A 241 -22.28 -20.89 -3.16
N LYS A 242 -22.39 -21.18 -1.85
CA LYS A 242 -21.69 -22.24 -1.06
C LYS A 242 -20.27 -22.00 -0.54
N TYR A 243 -19.63 -20.86 -0.76
CA TYR A 243 -18.32 -20.59 -0.13
C TYR A 243 -18.34 -19.31 0.73
N SER A 244 -18.31 -19.48 2.05
CA SER A 244 -18.01 -18.40 3.01
C SER A 244 -16.52 -18.42 3.32
N GLU A 245 -15.76 -17.58 2.62
CA GLU A 245 -14.38 -17.25 2.98
C GLU A 245 -14.38 -15.94 3.75
N SER A 246 -13.59 -15.85 4.80
CA SER A 246 -13.36 -14.59 5.53
C SER A 246 -11.95 -14.55 6.06
N THR A 247 -11.35 -13.36 6.04
CA THR A 247 -10.04 -13.11 6.64
C THR A 247 -10.22 -12.24 7.86
N ALA A 248 -9.73 -12.68 9.01
CA ALA A 248 -9.61 -11.89 10.22
C ALA A 248 -8.19 -11.32 10.34
N TYR A 249 -8.11 -10.08 10.82
CA TYR A 249 -6.86 -9.39 11.11
C TYR A 249 -6.82 -8.98 12.58
N THR A 250 -5.77 -9.39 13.27
CA THR A 250 -5.55 -9.03 14.68
C THR A 250 -4.24 -8.29 14.82
N TYR A 251 -4.24 -7.22 15.61
CA TYR A 251 -3.08 -6.35 15.82
C TYR A 251 -2.64 -6.43 17.27
N GLU A 252 -1.33 -6.50 17.49
CA GLU A 252 -0.74 -6.35 18.81
C GLU A 252 0.04 -5.06 18.89
N PHE A 253 0.06 -4.48 20.08
CA PHE A 253 0.74 -3.22 20.35
C PHE A 253 1.61 -3.35 21.60
N ASN A 254 2.73 -2.62 21.61
CA ASN A 254 3.53 -2.48 22.82
C ASN A 254 2.90 -1.48 23.81
N ALA A 255 3.57 -1.27 24.95
CA ALA A 255 3.12 -0.34 25.99
C ALA A 255 2.95 1.11 25.51
N GLN A 256 3.64 1.51 24.44
CA GLN A 256 3.55 2.84 23.82
C GLN A 256 2.52 2.89 22.67
N LYS A 257 1.67 1.88 22.53
CA LYS A 257 0.68 1.78 21.43
C LYS A 257 1.30 1.74 20.02
N LYS A 258 2.59 1.38 19.90
CA LYS A 258 3.21 1.05 18.60
C LYS A 258 2.79 -0.37 18.21
N PRO A 259 2.34 -0.62 16.98
CA PRO A 259 2.02 -1.97 16.53
C PRO A 259 3.29 -2.81 16.44
N THR A 260 3.21 -4.04 16.92
CA THR A 260 4.32 -5.00 16.96
C THR A 260 4.04 -6.26 16.16
N THR A 261 2.76 -6.57 15.92
CA THR A 261 2.37 -7.79 15.21
C THR A 261 1.08 -7.54 14.41
N ILE A 262 1.00 -8.06 13.19
CA ILE A 262 -0.26 -8.29 12.48
C ILE A 262 -0.41 -9.80 12.29
N ARG A 263 -1.58 -10.31 12.65
CA ARG A 263 -1.98 -11.69 12.37
C ARG A 263 -3.08 -11.68 11.32
N LYS A 264 -2.85 -12.36 10.21
CA LYS A 264 -3.86 -12.67 9.18
C LYS A 264 -4.32 -14.11 9.40
N ARG A 265 -5.62 -14.35 9.47
CA ARG A 265 -6.21 -15.69 9.58
C ARG A 265 -7.38 -15.82 8.61
N MET A 266 -7.25 -16.71 7.63
CA MET A 266 -8.30 -16.99 6.66
C MET A 266 -9.08 -18.24 7.06
N THR A 267 -10.41 -18.13 7.05
CA THR A 267 -11.33 -19.21 7.37
C THR A 267 -12.17 -19.54 6.14
N TYR A 268 -12.25 -20.83 5.81
CA TYR A 268 -13.09 -21.34 4.72
C TYR A 268 -14.44 -21.87 5.25
N THR A 269 -15.30 -22.25 4.31
CA THR A 269 -16.63 -22.79 4.61
C THR A 269 -16.57 -24.00 5.54
N GLY A 270 -17.42 -23.98 6.56
CA GLY A 270 -17.41 -24.98 7.63
C GLY A 270 -16.45 -24.66 8.78
N GLY A 271 -15.89 -23.45 8.85
CA GLY A 271 -15.00 -23.01 9.92
C GLY A 271 -13.60 -23.62 9.84
N LYS A 272 -13.24 -24.20 8.69
CA LYS A 272 -11.93 -24.82 8.50
C LYS A 272 -10.89 -23.72 8.29
N GLU A 273 -9.91 -23.69 9.19
CA GLU A 273 -8.66 -22.96 8.96
C GLU A 273 -7.65 -23.91 8.33
N GLN A 274 -6.79 -23.38 7.47
CA GLN A 274 -5.60 -24.09 7.00
C GLN A 274 -4.39 -23.38 7.58
N ASP A 275 -3.62 -24.08 8.43
CA ASP A 275 -2.42 -23.57 9.09
C ASP A 275 -1.21 -23.48 8.14
N ILE A 276 -1.42 -22.95 6.94
CA ILE A 276 -0.39 -22.82 5.91
C ILE A 276 -0.39 -21.40 5.33
N TYR A 277 0.79 -20.94 4.94
CA TYR A 277 0.94 -19.73 4.14
C TYR A 277 0.23 -19.93 2.77
N PRO A 278 -0.48 -18.91 2.23
CA PRO A 278 -0.65 -17.54 2.73
C PRO A 278 -1.89 -17.33 3.62
N ASN A 279 -2.61 -18.40 3.97
CA ASN A 279 -3.90 -18.35 4.66
C ASN A 279 -3.76 -17.96 6.14
N GLN A 280 -2.64 -18.31 6.76
CA GLN A 280 -2.24 -17.78 8.06
C GLN A 280 -0.88 -17.09 7.96
N ARG A 281 -0.79 -15.87 8.48
CA ARG A 281 0.44 -15.09 8.52
C ARG A 281 0.59 -14.43 9.87
N ASP A 282 1.79 -14.51 10.43
CA ASP A 282 2.20 -13.77 11.61
C ASP A 282 3.36 -12.86 11.21
N ILE A 283 3.07 -11.56 11.14
CA ILE A 283 3.98 -10.54 10.66
C ILE A 283 4.40 -9.69 11.85
N ALA A 284 5.64 -9.84 12.28
CA ALA A 284 6.22 -8.94 13.28
C ALA A 284 6.58 -7.60 12.63
N ILE A 285 6.36 -6.51 13.38
CA ILE A 285 6.58 -5.14 12.96
C ILE A 285 7.61 -4.50 13.88
N THR A 286 8.61 -3.88 13.28
CA THR A 286 9.54 -2.96 13.96
C THR A 286 9.44 -1.59 13.32
N ILE A 287 9.18 -0.55 14.12
CA ILE A 287 9.13 0.85 13.69
C ILE A 287 10.19 1.62 14.47
N GLU A 288 11.15 2.19 13.76
CA GLU A 288 12.26 2.99 14.29
C GLU A 288 12.26 4.41 13.75
#